data_AF-I8RC83-F1
#
_entry.id   AF-I8RC83-F1
#
_cell.length_a   1.000
_cell.length_b   1.000
_cell.length_c   1.000
_cell.angle_alpha   90.00
_cell.angle_beta   90.00
_cell.angle_gamma   90.00
#
_symmetry.space_group_name_H-M   'P 1'
#
loop_
_entity.id
_entity.type
_entity.pdbx_description
1 polymer ?
#
loop_
_entity_poly.entity_id
_entity_poly.type
_entity_poly.pdbx_seq_one_letter_code
_entity_poly.pdbx_strand_id
1 'polypeptide(L)'
;DKAPEERERGITINTAHVEYETEKRHYAHVDCPGHADYVKNMITGAAQMDGAILVVSAADGPMPQTREHILLSRQVGVPSMVVFLNKADLVDDDELIELVEMEVRELLSSYEFPGDDIPVVCGSAVQALNCGCASRECKWCGKIFDLMDKVDEYIPTPVRATDKPFLMPVEDVFTITGRGTVATGRVERGEIKVGDNIEIVGMTEKPRTVVVTGVEMFRKLLDSAVAGDNIGALLRGVERKDIERGQVLAKPGSIIQHTKYKAEVYVLSKEEGGRHTPFFTNYRPQFYFRTTDVTGVVSLPEGVEMVMPGDNIQMSIELITPIALEE
;
A
#
# COMPACT_ATOMS: atom_id res chain seq x y z
N ASP A 1 3.62 -18.36 -4.28
CA ASP A 1 3.68 -18.20 -5.75
C ASP A 1 2.63 -19.04 -6.47
N LYS A 2 1.60 -18.37 -6.98
CA LYS A 2 0.50 -19.01 -7.72
C LYS A 2 0.61 -18.77 -9.22
N ALA A 3 1.20 -17.65 -9.65
CA ALA A 3 1.39 -17.39 -11.07
C ALA A 3 2.53 -18.25 -11.64
N PRO A 4 2.41 -18.76 -12.89
CA PRO A 4 3.48 -19.53 -13.53
C PRO A 4 4.82 -18.78 -13.59
N GLU A 5 4.76 -17.47 -13.84
CA GLU A 5 5.94 -16.61 -13.95
C GLU A 5 6.63 -16.38 -12.60
N GLU A 6 5.86 -16.32 -11.50
CA GLU A 6 6.41 -16.24 -10.12
C GLU A 6 7.15 -17.52 -9.75
N ARG A 7 6.61 -18.69 -10.15
CA ARG A 7 7.25 -20.00 -9.89
C ARG A 7 8.53 -20.20 -10.69
N GLU A 8 8.58 -19.71 -11.93
CA GLU A 8 9.79 -19.80 -12.77
C GLU A 8 10.90 -18.88 -12.28
N ARG A 9 10.56 -17.67 -11.79
CA ARG A 9 11.54 -16.68 -11.35
C ARG A 9 11.86 -16.75 -9.84
N GLY A 10 11.03 -17.41 -9.04
CA GLY A 10 11.19 -17.49 -7.59
C GLY A 10 11.04 -16.14 -6.88
N ILE A 11 10.29 -15.21 -7.47
CA ILE A 11 10.02 -13.87 -6.94
C ILE A 11 8.53 -13.58 -6.99
N THR A 12 8.01 -12.89 -5.97
CA THR A 12 6.65 -12.35 -5.98
C THR A 12 6.55 -11.26 -7.05
N ILE A 13 5.52 -11.35 -7.90
CA ILE A 13 5.26 -10.37 -8.96
C ILE A 13 3.97 -9.62 -8.65
N ASN A 14 2.90 -10.35 -8.37
CA ASN A 14 1.60 -9.78 -8.02
C ASN A 14 1.45 -9.70 -6.51
N THR A 15 0.71 -8.69 -6.04
CA THR A 15 0.30 -8.66 -4.64
C THR A 15 -0.62 -9.84 -4.35
N ALA A 16 -0.37 -10.55 -3.25
CA ALA A 16 -1.23 -11.65 -2.82
C ALA A 16 -2.01 -11.23 -1.58
N HIS A 17 -3.32 -11.44 -1.61
CA HIS A 17 -4.18 -11.21 -0.46
C HIS A 17 -4.44 -12.54 0.24
N VAL A 18 -4.10 -12.59 1.53
CA VAL A 18 -4.39 -13.73 2.40
C VAL A 18 -5.10 -13.27 3.66
N GLU A 19 -5.95 -14.13 4.21
CA GLU A 19 -6.69 -13.87 5.44
C GLU A 19 -6.21 -14.80 6.54
N TYR A 20 -6.13 -14.26 7.75
CA TYR A 20 -5.91 -15.02 8.98
C TYR A 20 -6.44 -14.21 10.17
N GLU A 21 -6.56 -14.84 11.32
CA GLU A 21 -7.05 -14.20 12.53
C GLU A 21 -6.20 -14.57 13.74
N THR A 22 -6.14 -13.66 14.69
CA THR A 22 -5.72 -13.93 16.08
C THR A 22 -6.96 -13.97 16.96
N GLU A 23 -6.78 -14.23 18.25
CA GLU A 23 -7.90 -14.15 19.21
C GLU A 23 -8.49 -12.72 19.31
N LYS A 24 -7.72 -11.69 18.93
CA LYS A 24 -8.12 -10.28 19.05
C LYS A 24 -8.68 -9.70 17.76
N ARG A 25 -8.15 -10.08 16.60
CA ARG A 25 -8.40 -9.37 15.33
C ARG A 25 -8.43 -10.32 14.14
N HIS A 26 -9.18 -9.91 13.11
CA HIS A 26 -9.13 -10.49 11.79
C HIS A 26 -8.22 -9.65 10.88
N TYR A 27 -7.35 -10.29 10.12
CA TYR A 27 -6.37 -9.65 9.27
C TYR A 27 -6.62 -9.97 7.80
N ALA A 28 -6.60 -8.94 6.97
CA ALA A 28 -6.35 -9.06 5.55
C ALA A 28 -4.88 -8.65 5.32
N HIS A 29 -4.04 -9.61 4.93
CA HIS A 29 -2.62 -9.42 4.71
C HIS A 29 -2.35 -9.31 3.22
N VAL A 30 -1.65 -8.24 2.84
CA VAL A 30 -1.19 -7.99 1.46
C VAL A 30 0.30 -8.28 1.39
N ASP A 31 0.68 -9.37 0.73
CA ASP A 31 2.07 -9.70 0.47
C ASP A 31 2.56 -8.91 -0.75
N CYS A 32 3.57 -8.06 -0.54
CA CYS A 32 4.09 -7.14 -1.54
C CYS A 32 5.42 -7.64 -2.12
N PRO A 33 5.65 -7.45 -3.43
CA PRO A 33 6.91 -7.85 -4.05
C PRO A 33 8.07 -6.96 -3.56
N GLY A 34 9.22 -7.59 -3.27
CA GLY A 34 10.44 -6.91 -2.82
C GLY A 34 11.46 -6.58 -3.92
N HIS A 35 11.19 -6.97 -5.17
CA HIS A 35 12.11 -6.73 -6.29
C HIS A 35 11.88 -5.33 -6.87
N ALA A 36 12.96 -4.61 -7.19
CA ALA A 36 12.92 -3.22 -7.67
C ALA A 36 11.98 -2.99 -8.88
N ASP A 37 11.93 -3.95 -9.80
CA ASP A 37 11.06 -3.88 -10.99
C ASP A 37 9.56 -3.86 -10.66
N TYR A 38 9.15 -4.30 -9.47
CA TYR A 38 7.75 -4.44 -9.07
C TYR A 38 7.34 -3.49 -7.93
N VAL A 39 8.15 -2.45 -7.67
CA VAL A 39 7.85 -1.39 -6.68
C VAL A 39 6.46 -0.77 -6.88
N LYS A 40 5.97 -0.68 -8.12
CA LYS A 40 4.62 -0.18 -8.43
C LYS A 40 3.51 -0.97 -7.74
N ASN A 41 3.66 -2.30 -7.71
CA ASN A 41 2.69 -3.19 -7.07
C ASN A 41 2.76 -3.05 -5.55
N MET A 42 3.96 -2.84 -5.01
CA MET A 42 4.16 -2.53 -3.60
C MET A 42 3.47 -1.21 -3.20
N ILE A 43 3.66 -0.12 -3.94
CA ILE A 43 3.03 1.20 -3.65
C ILE A 43 1.51 1.05 -3.55
N THR A 44 0.91 0.33 -4.49
CA THR A 44 -0.55 0.11 -4.52
C THR A 44 -1.00 -0.70 -3.30
N GLY A 45 -0.25 -1.73 -2.90
CA GLY A 45 -0.56 -2.55 -1.73
C GLY A 45 -0.34 -1.81 -0.40
N ALA A 46 0.75 -1.06 -0.28
CA ALA A 46 1.12 -0.32 0.92
C ALA A 46 0.13 0.81 1.24
N ALA A 47 -0.47 1.44 0.22
CA ALA A 47 -1.53 2.43 0.40
C ALA A 47 -2.78 1.88 1.11
N GLN A 48 -2.93 0.54 1.18
CA GLN A 48 -4.02 -0.13 1.87
C GLN A 48 -3.63 -0.61 3.27
N MET A 49 -2.40 -0.41 3.73
CA MET A 49 -1.92 -1.02 4.97
C MET A 49 -2.19 -0.12 6.18
N ASP A 50 -2.93 -0.64 7.17
CA ASP A 50 -3.05 0.00 8.50
C ASP A 50 -1.79 -0.18 9.35
N GLY A 51 -0.90 -1.04 8.91
CA GLY A 51 0.43 -1.27 9.45
C GLY A 51 1.16 -2.30 8.60
N ALA A 52 2.48 -2.28 8.61
CA ALA A 52 3.30 -3.18 7.80
C ALA A 52 4.20 -4.06 8.65
N ILE A 53 4.51 -5.25 8.13
CA ILE A 53 5.55 -6.13 8.68
C ILE A 53 6.79 -5.97 7.79
N LEU A 54 7.83 -5.32 8.32
CA LEU A 54 9.10 -5.17 7.62
C LEU A 54 9.96 -6.42 7.85
N VAL A 55 10.13 -7.23 6.80
CA VAL A 55 10.97 -8.43 6.86
C VAL A 55 12.39 -8.08 6.42
N VAL A 56 13.36 -8.29 7.31
CA VAL A 56 14.79 -8.09 7.03
C VAL A 56 15.53 -9.40 7.30
N SER A 57 16.52 -9.73 6.49
CA SER A 57 17.34 -10.92 6.71
C SER A 57 18.37 -10.64 7.80
N ALA A 58 18.38 -11.43 8.87
CA ALA A 58 19.39 -11.36 9.92
C ALA A 58 20.81 -11.66 9.40
N ALA A 59 20.93 -12.40 8.30
CA ALA A 59 22.21 -12.74 7.68
C ALA A 59 22.73 -11.65 6.72
N ASP A 60 21.82 -10.90 6.07
CA ASP A 60 22.18 -9.94 5.01
C ASP A 60 22.09 -8.48 5.49
N GLY A 61 21.33 -8.20 6.55
CA GLY A 61 21.07 -6.84 7.03
C GLY A 61 20.13 -6.03 6.12
N PRO A 62 20.02 -4.70 6.35
CA PRO A 62 19.20 -3.81 5.54
C PRO A 62 19.79 -3.56 4.16
N MET A 63 19.04 -3.95 3.13
CA MET A 63 19.41 -3.81 1.72
C MET A 63 18.83 -2.53 1.10
N PRO A 64 19.26 -2.09 -0.10
CA PRO A 64 18.70 -0.91 -0.75
C PRO A 64 17.16 -0.91 -0.83
N GLN A 65 16.56 -2.07 -1.12
CA GLN A 65 15.11 -2.23 -1.18
C GLN A 65 14.44 -2.07 0.19
N THR A 66 15.13 -2.42 1.28
CA THR A 66 14.65 -2.16 2.65
C THR A 66 14.48 -0.66 2.88
N ARG A 67 15.45 0.15 2.45
CA ARG A 67 15.39 1.63 2.56
C ARG A 67 14.24 2.19 1.72
N GLU A 68 14.17 1.77 0.45
CA GLU A 68 13.13 2.18 -0.48
C GLU A 68 11.73 1.83 0.06
N HIS A 69 11.55 0.64 0.63
CA HIS A 69 10.27 0.21 1.18
C HIS A 69 9.84 1.02 2.41
N ILE A 70 10.77 1.33 3.32
CA ILE A 70 10.47 2.16 4.50
C ILE A 70 10.04 3.56 4.03
N LEU A 71 10.81 4.16 3.13
CA LEU A 71 10.49 5.48 2.58
C LEU A 71 9.12 5.50 1.90
N LEU A 72 8.87 4.56 0.98
CA LEU A 72 7.61 4.52 0.25
C LEU A 72 6.43 4.29 1.18
N SER A 73 6.58 3.41 2.18
CA SER A 73 5.55 3.18 3.20
C SER A 73 5.20 4.45 3.97
N ARG A 74 6.21 5.26 4.32
CA ARG A 74 6.00 6.59 4.92
C ARG A 74 5.21 7.50 3.99
N GLN A 75 5.59 7.56 2.72
CA GLN A 75 4.95 8.43 1.72
C GLN A 75 3.50 8.04 1.41
N VAL A 76 3.18 6.74 1.41
CA VAL A 76 1.80 6.26 1.23
C VAL A 76 0.99 6.26 2.54
N GLY A 77 1.58 6.69 3.66
CA GLY A 77 0.89 6.91 4.91
C GLY A 77 0.71 5.67 5.80
N VAL A 78 1.56 4.65 5.69
CA VAL A 78 1.56 3.51 6.63
C VAL A 78 1.90 4.03 8.03
N PRO A 79 1.00 3.88 9.02
CA PRO A 79 1.15 4.60 10.30
C PRO A 79 2.07 3.89 11.29
N SER A 80 2.27 2.58 11.17
CA SER A 80 3.04 1.78 12.13
C SER A 80 3.67 0.56 11.45
N MET A 81 4.81 0.13 11.95
CA MET A 81 5.52 -1.06 11.46
C MET A 81 5.92 -1.98 12.60
N VAL A 82 6.01 -3.28 12.31
CA VAL A 82 6.66 -4.29 13.15
C VAL A 82 7.76 -4.94 12.32
N VAL A 83 8.93 -5.18 12.90
CA VAL A 83 10.07 -5.77 12.18
C VAL A 83 10.15 -7.27 12.48
N PHE A 84 10.36 -8.06 11.43
CA PHE A 84 10.72 -9.46 11.55
C PHE A 84 12.13 -9.71 10.98
N LEU A 85 13.10 -9.97 11.87
CA LEU A 85 14.44 -10.40 11.48
C LEU A 85 14.41 -11.89 11.14
N ASN A 86 14.30 -12.18 9.85
CA ASN A 86 14.15 -13.51 9.30
C ASN A 86 15.52 -14.18 9.04
N LYS A 87 15.50 -15.49 8.76
CA LYS A 87 16.70 -16.31 8.51
C LYS A 87 17.66 -16.38 9.71
N ALA A 88 17.15 -16.24 10.93
CA ALA A 88 17.94 -16.40 12.15
C ALA A 88 18.54 -17.81 12.29
N ASP A 89 18.04 -18.80 11.56
CA ASP A 89 18.63 -20.15 11.50
C ASP A 89 19.94 -20.23 10.72
N LEU A 90 20.31 -19.19 9.98
CA LEU A 90 21.56 -19.10 9.22
C LEU A 90 22.65 -18.29 9.94
N VAL A 91 22.33 -17.73 11.11
CA VAL A 91 23.23 -16.87 11.90
C VAL A 91 23.51 -17.54 13.23
N ASP A 92 24.77 -17.91 13.46
CA ASP A 92 25.23 -18.56 14.69
C ASP A 92 25.75 -17.57 15.74
N ASP A 93 25.85 -16.28 15.39
CA ASP A 93 26.41 -15.21 16.22
C ASP A 93 25.32 -14.20 16.63
N ASP A 94 24.98 -14.20 17.92
CA ASP A 94 23.99 -13.29 18.49
C ASP A 94 24.42 -11.81 18.38
N GLU A 95 25.73 -11.51 18.39
CA GLU A 95 26.23 -10.13 18.25
C GLU A 95 25.93 -9.56 16.85
N LEU A 96 25.94 -10.41 15.82
CA LEU A 96 25.59 -10.01 14.46
C LEU A 96 24.09 -9.67 14.36
N ILE A 97 23.23 -10.44 15.04
CA ILE A 97 21.78 -10.18 15.06
C ILE A 97 21.50 -8.85 15.75
N GLU A 98 22.16 -8.58 16.88
CA GLU A 98 22.04 -7.31 17.59
C GLU A 98 22.51 -6.13 16.73
N LEU A 99 23.63 -6.29 16.00
CA LEU A 99 24.12 -5.27 15.07
C LEU A 99 23.11 -4.98 13.95
N VAL A 100 22.55 -6.03 13.33
CA VAL A 100 21.52 -5.88 12.29
C VAL A 100 20.26 -5.21 12.84
N GLU A 101 19.85 -5.56 14.05
CA GLU A 101 18.74 -4.87 14.72
C GLU A 101 19.01 -3.38 14.87
N MET A 102 20.19 -3.00 15.36
CA MET A 102 20.60 -1.60 15.50
C MET A 102 20.55 -0.86 14.15
N GLU A 103 21.12 -1.43 13.09
CA GLU A 103 21.10 -0.82 11.75
C GLU A 103 19.68 -0.61 11.21
N VAL A 104 18.78 -1.57 11.44
CA VAL A 104 17.37 -1.45 11.04
C VAL A 104 16.66 -0.35 11.83
N ARG A 105 16.91 -0.24 13.15
CA ARG A 105 16.34 0.82 13.99
C ARG A 105 16.82 2.20 13.56
N GLU A 106 18.12 2.37 13.31
CA GLU A 106 18.67 3.63 12.80
C GLU A 106 18.06 4.00 11.44
N LEU A 107 17.88 3.02 10.55
CA LEU A 107 17.25 3.23 9.26
C LEU A 107 15.79 3.68 9.39
N LEU A 108 15.00 3.04 10.26
CA LEU A 108 13.63 3.45 10.55
C LEU A 108 13.57 4.88 11.09
N SER A 109 14.44 5.22 12.05
CA SER A 109 14.55 6.56 12.62
C SER A 109 14.93 7.62 11.59
N SER A 110 15.79 7.28 10.61
CA SER A 110 16.17 8.20 9.53
C SER A 110 15.00 8.61 8.62
N TYR A 111 13.97 7.76 8.52
CA TYR A 111 12.74 8.00 7.76
C TYR A 111 11.53 8.35 8.64
N GLU A 112 11.78 8.91 9.83
CA GLU A 112 10.77 9.43 10.77
C GLU A 112 9.81 8.38 11.35
N PHE A 113 10.18 7.11 11.32
CA PHE A 113 9.52 6.10 12.15
C PHE A 113 10.16 6.05 13.54
N PRO A 114 9.43 5.67 14.60
CA PRO A 114 9.98 5.56 15.95
C PRO A 114 10.83 4.29 16.09
N GLY A 115 12.02 4.28 15.47
CA GLY A 115 12.88 3.10 15.34
C GLY A 115 13.20 2.42 16.67
N ASP A 116 13.35 3.17 17.76
CA ASP A 116 13.62 2.63 19.09
C ASP A 116 12.40 1.95 19.74
N ASP A 117 11.19 2.38 19.40
CA ASP A 117 9.94 1.86 19.98
C ASP A 117 9.34 0.72 19.15
N ILE A 118 9.74 0.58 17.88
CA ILE A 118 9.21 -0.45 16.98
C ILE A 118 9.60 -1.84 17.51
N PRO A 119 8.63 -2.77 17.66
CA PRO A 119 8.93 -4.14 18.04
C PRO A 119 9.72 -4.86 16.95
N VAL A 120 10.77 -5.57 17.37
CA VAL A 120 11.59 -6.42 16.51
C VAL A 120 11.46 -7.85 17.01
N VAL A 121 11.13 -8.78 16.12
CA VAL A 121 11.07 -10.22 16.43
C VAL A 121 12.03 -10.97 15.52
N CYS A 122 12.93 -11.75 16.11
CA CYS A 122 13.91 -12.54 15.39
C CYS A 122 13.46 -14.01 15.29
N GLY A 123 13.56 -14.61 14.09
CA GLY A 123 13.15 -15.98 13.85
C GLY A 123 13.45 -16.50 12.45
N SER A 124 12.88 -17.65 12.12
CA SER A 124 13.00 -18.26 10.79
C SER A 124 11.63 -18.69 10.26
N ALA A 125 11.14 -17.96 9.25
CA ALA A 125 9.88 -18.26 8.60
C ALA A 125 9.91 -19.63 7.89
N VAL A 126 11.04 -20.01 7.31
CA VAL A 126 11.21 -21.30 6.62
C VAL A 126 11.16 -22.46 7.61
N GLN A 127 11.88 -22.36 8.73
CA GLN A 127 11.84 -23.42 9.74
C GLN A 127 10.46 -23.51 10.41
N ALA A 128 9.77 -22.39 10.64
CA ALA A 128 8.41 -22.38 11.14
C ALA A 128 7.43 -23.06 10.17
N LEU A 129 7.54 -22.77 8.87
CA LEU A 129 6.71 -23.36 7.82
C LEU A 129 6.96 -24.87 7.69
N ASN A 130 8.22 -25.30 7.67
CA ASN A 130 8.60 -26.71 7.57
C ASN A 130 8.19 -27.52 8.82
N CYS A 131 8.23 -26.90 10.01
CA CYS A 131 7.78 -27.54 11.24
C CYS A 131 6.26 -27.72 11.25
N GLY A 132 5.50 -26.67 10.96
CA GLY A 132 4.04 -26.73 10.80
C GLY A 132 3.25 -27.13 12.06
N CYS A 133 3.89 -27.29 13.22
CA CYS A 133 3.21 -27.77 14.43
C CYS A 133 2.28 -26.73 15.08
N ALA A 134 2.39 -25.46 14.68
CA ALA A 134 1.60 -24.34 15.18
C ALA A 134 1.57 -24.23 16.73
N SER A 135 2.65 -24.63 17.40
CA SER A 135 2.80 -24.51 18.86
C SER A 135 3.55 -23.23 19.25
N ARG A 136 3.03 -22.50 20.23
CA ARG A 136 3.70 -21.34 20.85
C ARG A 136 5.02 -21.71 21.54
N GLU A 137 5.15 -22.95 22.03
CA GLU A 137 6.37 -23.44 22.70
C GLU A 137 7.45 -23.91 21.70
N CYS A 138 7.11 -24.02 20.42
CA CYS A 138 8.08 -24.43 19.39
C CYS A 138 9.11 -23.31 19.15
N LYS A 139 10.40 -23.66 19.09
CA LYS A 139 11.51 -22.73 18.80
C LYS A 139 11.22 -21.79 17.62
N TRP A 140 10.63 -22.30 16.55
CA TRP A 140 10.40 -21.53 15.31
C TRP A 140 8.95 -21.10 15.13
N CYS A 141 7.97 -21.98 15.34
CA CYS A 141 6.56 -21.58 15.23
C CYS A 141 6.19 -20.55 16.30
N GLY A 142 6.77 -20.65 17.51
CA GLY A 142 6.58 -19.68 18.60
C GLY A 142 6.96 -18.26 18.20
N LYS A 143 8.00 -18.08 17.37
CA LYS A 143 8.40 -16.75 16.87
C LYS A 143 7.37 -16.10 15.94
N ILE A 144 6.57 -16.89 15.23
CA ILE A 144 5.47 -16.35 14.43
C ILE A 144 4.32 -15.90 15.34
N PHE A 145 4.08 -16.60 16.44
CA PHE A 145 3.13 -16.15 17.46
C PHE A 145 3.62 -14.88 18.15
N ASP A 146 4.89 -14.82 18.55
CA ASP A 146 5.51 -13.61 19.14
C ASP A 146 5.36 -12.41 18.18
N LEU A 147 5.60 -12.61 16.88
CA LEU A 147 5.39 -11.59 15.85
C LEU A 147 3.95 -11.11 15.82
N MET A 148 2.98 -12.03 15.78
CA MET A 148 1.57 -11.66 15.72
C MET A 148 1.06 -11.00 17.01
N ASP A 149 1.58 -11.41 18.17
CA ASP A 149 1.28 -10.75 19.45
C ASP A 149 1.78 -9.29 19.41
N LYS A 150 2.97 -9.03 18.85
CA LYS A 150 3.48 -7.66 18.65
C LYS A 150 2.70 -6.86 17.62
N VAL A 151 2.22 -7.49 16.55
CA VAL A 151 1.31 -6.84 15.60
C VAL A 151 -0.01 -6.45 16.28
N ASP A 152 -0.57 -7.33 17.12
CA ASP A 152 -1.79 -7.05 17.89
C ASP A 152 -1.59 -5.93 18.92
N GLU A 153 -0.45 -5.89 19.60
CA GLU A 153 -0.14 -4.90 20.65
C GLU A 153 0.24 -3.53 20.07
N TYR A 154 1.06 -3.50 19.02
CA TYR A 154 1.72 -2.28 18.56
C TYR A 154 0.97 -1.59 17.43
N ILE A 155 0.44 -2.34 16.46
CA ILE A 155 -0.32 -1.73 15.36
C ILE A 155 -1.70 -1.35 15.92
N PRO A 156 -2.06 -0.05 15.97
CA PRO A 156 -3.34 0.35 16.51
C PRO A 156 -4.46 -0.16 15.60
N THR A 157 -5.61 -0.48 16.19
CA THR A 157 -6.81 -0.68 15.37
C THR A 157 -7.14 0.67 14.72
N PRO A 158 -7.20 0.75 13.39
CA PRO A 158 -7.44 2.02 12.71
C PRO A 158 -8.79 2.57 13.15
N VAL A 159 -8.82 3.86 13.48
CA VAL A 159 -10.09 4.57 13.70
C VAL A 159 -10.76 4.71 12.34
N ARG A 160 -11.71 3.82 12.07
CA ARG A 160 -12.47 3.81 10.82
C ARG A 160 -13.16 5.16 10.66
N ALA A 161 -12.83 5.89 9.60
CA ALA A 161 -13.38 7.21 9.31
C ALA A 161 -14.82 7.13 8.76
N THR A 162 -15.70 6.43 9.48
CA THR A 162 -17.08 6.11 9.07
C THR A 162 -17.98 7.33 8.98
N ASP A 163 -17.69 8.38 9.75
CA ASP A 163 -18.45 9.63 9.75
C ASP A 163 -18.12 10.56 8.56
N LYS A 164 -17.10 10.23 7.77
CA LYS A 164 -16.70 11.02 6.59
C LYS A 164 -17.51 10.63 5.34
N PRO A 165 -17.57 11.48 4.30
CA PRO A 165 -18.14 11.10 3.01
C PRO A 165 -17.46 9.85 2.43
N PHE A 166 -18.28 8.91 1.92
CA PHE A 166 -17.80 7.68 1.29
C PHE A 166 -16.73 7.95 0.23
N LEU A 167 -15.63 7.21 0.30
CA LEU A 167 -14.60 7.16 -0.73
C LEU A 167 -13.98 5.76 -0.76
N MET A 168 -13.92 5.16 -1.93
CA MET A 168 -13.31 3.86 -2.19
C MET A 168 -12.52 3.92 -3.50
N PRO A 169 -11.17 3.82 -3.48
CA PRO A 169 -10.36 3.75 -4.68
C PRO A 169 -10.64 2.45 -5.44
N VAL A 170 -10.72 2.53 -6.77
CA VAL A 170 -10.95 1.36 -7.63
C VAL A 170 -9.61 0.69 -7.91
N GLU A 171 -9.49 -0.57 -7.50
CA GLU A 171 -8.31 -1.40 -7.67
C GLU A 171 -8.42 -2.32 -8.89
N ASP A 172 -9.58 -2.93 -9.08
CA ASP A 172 -9.85 -3.80 -10.23
C ASP A 172 -11.35 -3.76 -10.60
N VAL A 173 -11.65 -4.18 -11.82
CA VAL A 173 -12.99 -4.16 -12.41
C VAL A 173 -13.28 -5.48 -13.11
N PHE A 174 -14.30 -6.16 -12.61
CA PHE A 174 -14.78 -7.43 -13.14
C PHE A 174 -16.19 -7.31 -13.73
N THR A 175 -16.49 -8.13 -14.73
CA THR A 175 -17.86 -8.33 -15.20
C THR A 175 -18.34 -9.70 -14.71
N ILE A 176 -19.40 -9.71 -13.91
CA ILE A 176 -20.08 -10.94 -13.51
C ILE A 176 -21.26 -11.16 -14.45
N THR A 177 -21.21 -12.25 -15.22
CA THR A 177 -22.28 -12.63 -16.16
C THR A 177 -23.63 -12.69 -15.45
N GLY A 178 -24.60 -11.94 -15.97
CA GLY A 178 -25.96 -11.88 -15.42
C GLY A 178 -26.14 -10.99 -14.19
N ARG A 179 -25.06 -10.42 -13.60
CA ARG A 179 -25.15 -9.46 -12.49
C ARG A 179 -24.74 -8.05 -12.90
N GLY A 180 -23.65 -7.89 -13.64
CA GLY A 180 -23.13 -6.59 -14.07
C GLY A 180 -21.66 -6.37 -13.74
N THR A 181 -21.26 -5.11 -13.70
CA THR A 181 -19.87 -4.69 -13.44
C THR A 181 -19.63 -4.48 -11.95
N VAL A 182 -18.58 -5.09 -11.43
CA VAL A 182 -18.14 -5.00 -10.04
C VAL A 182 -16.81 -4.27 -10.00
N ALA A 183 -16.75 -3.18 -9.24
CA ALA A 183 -15.52 -2.49 -8.91
C ALA A 183 -15.05 -2.95 -7.53
N THR A 184 -13.80 -3.40 -7.42
CA THR A 184 -13.22 -3.83 -6.15
C THR A 184 -12.30 -2.78 -5.58
N GLY A 185 -12.26 -2.68 -4.26
CA GLY A 185 -11.28 -1.87 -3.54
C GLY A 185 -11.53 -1.80 -2.05
N ARG A 186 -10.55 -1.23 -1.34
CA ARG A 186 -10.68 -0.90 0.08
C ARG A 186 -11.49 0.38 0.28
N VAL A 187 -12.53 0.35 1.11
CA VAL A 187 -13.22 1.58 1.51
C VAL A 187 -12.28 2.42 2.36
N GLU A 188 -11.84 3.57 1.86
CA GLU A 188 -10.89 4.44 2.56
C GLU A 188 -11.59 5.18 3.71
N ARG A 189 -12.81 5.65 3.46
CA ARG A 189 -13.61 6.39 4.45
C ARG A 189 -15.11 6.32 4.16
N GLY A 190 -15.90 6.64 5.18
CA GLY A 190 -17.35 6.64 5.13
C GLY A 190 -17.98 5.26 5.22
N GLU A 191 -19.25 5.20 4.85
CA GLU A 191 -20.07 3.99 4.73
C GLU A 191 -20.77 4.00 3.37
N ILE A 192 -20.95 2.82 2.78
CA ILE A 192 -21.76 2.60 1.58
C ILE A 192 -22.81 1.53 1.84
N LYS A 193 -24.04 1.76 1.38
CA LYS A 193 -25.17 0.83 1.47
C LYS A 193 -25.64 0.41 0.09
N VAL A 194 -26.22 -0.78 0.02
CA VAL A 194 -26.96 -1.19 -1.18
C VAL A 194 -28.11 -0.21 -1.42
N GLY A 195 -28.14 0.37 -2.62
CA GLY A 195 -29.11 1.37 -3.04
C GLY A 195 -28.57 2.81 -3.06
N ASP A 196 -27.39 3.07 -2.50
CA ASP A 196 -26.81 4.41 -2.48
C ASP A 196 -26.42 4.91 -3.87
N ASN A 197 -26.58 6.23 -4.07
CA ASN A 197 -26.03 6.93 -5.22
C ASN A 197 -24.60 7.36 -4.90
N ILE A 198 -23.67 7.03 -5.80
CA ILE A 198 -22.26 7.43 -5.75
C ILE A 198 -21.83 8.05 -7.08
N GLU A 199 -20.67 8.68 -7.10
CA GLU A 199 -20.01 9.14 -8.31
C GLU A 199 -18.75 8.32 -8.59
N ILE A 200 -18.56 7.95 -9.85
CA ILE A 200 -17.27 7.50 -10.37
C ILE A 200 -16.49 8.77 -10.75
N VAL A 201 -15.35 9.01 -10.11
CA VAL A 201 -14.57 10.23 -10.23
C VAL A 201 -13.15 9.91 -10.69
N GLY A 202 -12.59 10.75 -11.57
CA GLY A 202 -11.26 10.61 -12.13
C GLY A 202 -11.24 9.95 -13.51
N MET A 203 -10.12 10.13 -14.21
CA MET A 203 -9.79 9.59 -15.54
C MET A 203 -10.73 9.97 -16.69
N THR A 204 -11.78 10.74 -16.41
CA THR A 204 -12.83 11.14 -17.36
C THR A 204 -13.14 12.64 -17.22
N GLU A 205 -13.75 13.26 -18.24
CA GLU A 205 -14.01 14.70 -18.22
C GLU A 205 -14.98 15.15 -17.12
N LYS A 206 -15.93 14.28 -16.73
CA LYS A 206 -16.94 14.59 -15.71
C LYS A 206 -17.27 13.36 -14.86
N PRO A 207 -17.51 13.55 -13.56
CA PRO A 207 -18.03 12.49 -12.70
C PRO A 207 -19.34 11.91 -13.24
N ARG A 208 -19.51 10.59 -13.08
CA ARG A 208 -20.74 9.88 -13.46
C ARG A 208 -21.44 9.35 -12.22
N THR A 209 -22.67 9.78 -11.98
CA THR A 209 -23.50 9.23 -10.90
C THR A 209 -24.04 7.84 -11.26
N VAL A 210 -23.89 6.90 -10.33
CA VAL A 210 -24.34 5.50 -10.46
C VAL A 210 -24.94 5.01 -9.15
N VAL A 211 -25.72 3.93 -9.21
CA VAL A 211 -26.33 3.30 -8.02
C VAL A 211 -25.58 2.02 -7.68
N VAL A 212 -25.20 1.86 -6.42
CA VAL A 212 -24.67 0.60 -5.89
C VAL A 212 -25.83 -0.36 -5.69
N THR A 213 -25.77 -1.53 -6.32
CA THR A 213 -26.84 -2.55 -6.29
C THR A 213 -26.48 -3.80 -5.52
N GLY A 214 -25.24 -3.91 -5.08
CA GLY A 214 -24.75 -4.99 -4.25
C GLY A 214 -23.39 -4.62 -3.68
N VAL A 215 -23.15 -5.07 -2.45
CA VAL A 215 -21.85 -5.00 -1.78
C VAL A 215 -21.48 -6.41 -1.38
N GLU A 216 -20.29 -6.85 -1.75
CA GLU A 216 -19.82 -8.21 -1.50
C GLU A 216 -18.41 -8.20 -0.91
N MET A 217 -18.16 -9.01 0.11
CA MET A 217 -16.83 -9.22 0.68
C MET A 217 -16.59 -10.73 0.75
N PHE A 218 -15.53 -11.22 0.11
CA PHE A 218 -15.15 -12.64 0.10
C PHE A 218 -16.31 -13.61 -0.23
N ARG A 219 -17.09 -13.30 -1.28
CA ARG A 219 -18.26 -14.09 -1.72
C ARG A 219 -19.45 -14.09 -0.76
N LYS A 220 -19.45 -13.21 0.23
CA LYS A 220 -20.58 -12.97 1.15
C LYS A 220 -21.22 -11.64 0.80
N LEU A 221 -22.55 -11.67 0.64
CA LEU A 221 -23.34 -10.46 0.41
C LEU A 221 -23.47 -9.68 1.72
N LEU A 222 -23.28 -8.37 1.63
CA LEU A 222 -23.41 -7.44 2.75
C LEU A 222 -24.48 -6.39 2.41
N ASP A 223 -25.20 -5.93 3.43
CA ASP A 223 -26.16 -4.81 3.28
C ASP A 223 -25.46 -3.44 3.25
N SER A 224 -24.32 -3.34 3.93
CA SER A 224 -23.44 -2.17 3.93
C SER A 224 -21.98 -2.56 4.12
N ALA A 225 -21.09 -1.61 3.83
CA ALA A 225 -19.67 -1.69 4.13
C ALA A 225 -19.16 -0.34 4.62
N VAL A 226 -18.14 -0.39 5.47
CA VAL A 226 -17.58 0.79 6.13
C VAL A 226 -16.09 0.92 5.84
N ALA A 227 -15.52 2.08 6.17
CA ALA A 227 -14.07 2.31 6.10
C ALA A 227 -13.25 1.13 6.66
N GLY A 228 -12.26 0.69 5.88
CA GLY A 228 -11.39 -0.44 6.17
C GLY A 228 -11.80 -1.75 5.49
N ASP A 229 -13.05 -1.89 5.08
CA ASP A 229 -13.57 -3.10 4.44
C ASP A 229 -13.09 -3.21 2.98
N ASN A 230 -12.57 -4.39 2.60
CA ASN A 230 -12.24 -4.72 1.20
C ASN A 230 -13.47 -5.33 0.52
N ILE A 231 -14.06 -4.61 -0.44
CA ILE A 231 -15.35 -4.99 -1.03
C ILE A 231 -15.32 -5.03 -2.56
N GLY A 232 -16.28 -5.74 -3.13
CA GLY A 232 -16.75 -5.55 -4.49
C GLY A 232 -18.09 -4.82 -4.51
N ALA A 233 -18.14 -3.65 -5.14
CA ALA A 233 -19.35 -2.86 -5.33
C ALA A 233 -19.95 -3.13 -6.73
N LEU A 234 -21.16 -3.67 -6.78
CA LEU A 234 -21.89 -3.92 -8.03
C LEU A 234 -22.60 -2.66 -8.51
N LEU A 235 -22.24 -2.16 -9.69
CA LEU A 235 -22.68 -0.87 -10.22
C LEU A 235 -23.78 -1.02 -11.28
N ARG A 236 -24.90 -0.31 -11.10
CA ARG A 236 -26.02 -0.35 -12.04
C ARG A 236 -25.70 0.38 -13.34
N GLY A 237 -25.86 -0.30 -14.47
CA GLY A 237 -25.80 0.32 -15.80
C GLY A 237 -24.41 0.82 -16.20
N VAL A 238 -23.36 0.29 -15.56
CA VAL A 238 -21.95 0.57 -15.86
C VAL A 238 -21.39 -0.64 -16.59
N GLU A 239 -20.78 -0.43 -17.75
CA GLU A 239 -20.01 -1.45 -18.43
C GLU A 239 -18.55 -1.42 -17.98
N ARG A 240 -17.80 -2.53 -18.15
CA ARG A 240 -16.37 -2.58 -17.79
C ARG A 240 -15.52 -1.52 -18.49
N LYS A 241 -15.95 -1.01 -19.64
CA LYS A 241 -15.24 0.06 -20.37
C LYS A 241 -15.50 1.46 -19.79
N ASP A 242 -16.52 1.60 -18.94
CA ASP A 242 -16.96 2.88 -18.36
C ASP A 242 -16.33 3.15 -16.99
N ILE A 243 -15.58 2.17 -16.45
CA ILE A 243 -14.91 2.24 -15.16
C ILE A 243 -13.59 1.50 -15.23
N GLU A 244 -12.54 2.09 -14.67
CA GLU A 244 -11.19 1.54 -14.69
C GLU A 244 -10.46 1.75 -13.36
N ARG A 245 -9.37 0.99 -13.18
CA ARG A 245 -8.45 1.16 -12.05
C ARG A 245 -7.90 2.58 -12.06
N GLY A 246 -7.76 3.16 -10.87
CA GLY A 246 -7.28 4.53 -10.69
C GLY A 246 -8.39 5.58 -10.62
N GLN A 247 -9.65 5.20 -10.86
CA GLN A 247 -10.80 6.02 -10.47
C GLN A 247 -11.14 5.80 -9.00
N VAL A 248 -12.02 6.65 -8.45
CA VAL A 248 -12.59 6.47 -7.11
C VAL A 248 -14.11 6.42 -7.18
N LEU A 249 -14.72 5.61 -6.33
CA LEU A 249 -16.14 5.67 -6.02
C LEU A 249 -16.31 6.60 -4.81
N ALA A 250 -17.10 7.67 -4.95
CA ALA A 250 -17.24 8.66 -3.90
C ALA A 250 -18.69 9.06 -3.67
N LYS A 251 -18.99 9.60 -2.48
CA LYS A 251 -20.26 10.28 -2.24
C LYS A 251 -20.41 11.44 -3.25
N PRO A 252 -21.60 11.66 -3.84
CA PRO A 252 -21.76 12.69 -4.87
C PRO A 252 -21.33 14.07 -4.38
N GLY A 253 -20.47 14.73 -5.16
CA GLY A 253 -19.94 16.05 -4.86
C GLY A 253 -18.96 16.13 -3.68
N SER A 254 -18.54 15.01 -3.08
CA SER A 254 -17.62 15.03 -1.93
C SER A 254 -16.15 15.12 -2.30
N ILE A 255 -15.80 14.81 -3.54
CA ILE A 255 -14.44 14.95 -4.08
C ILE A 255 -14.53 15.46 -5.51
N ILE A 256 -13.62 16.33 -5.87
CA ILE A 256 -13.55 16.94 -7.20
C ILE A 256 -12.28 16.48 -7.88
N GLN A 257 -12.34 16.42 -9.21
CA GLN A 257 -11.20 16.00 -10.02
C GLN A 257 -10.38 17.20 -10.47
N HIS A 258 -9.06 17.09 -10.32
CA HIS A 258 -8.09 18.12 -10.62
C HIS A 258 -7.06 17.63 -11.63
N THR A 259 -6.57 18.53 -12.47
CA THR A 259 -5.39 18.30 -13.32
C THR A 259 -4.18 19.09 -12.86
N LYS A 260 -4.36 20.14 -12.05
CA LYS A 260 -3.29 21.03 -11.60
C LYS A 260 -3.27 21.09 -10.10
N TYR A 261 -2.09 20.92 -9.53
CA TYR A 261 -1.86 21.04 -8.11
C TYR A 261 -0.42 21.52 -7.85
N LYS A 262 -0.20 22.00 -6.62
CA LYS A 262 1.15 22.26 -6.10
C LYS A 262 1.46 21.17 -5.09
N ALA A 263 2.70 20.71 -5.08
CA ALA A 263 3.17 19.74 -4.10
C ALA A 263 4.56 20.12 -3.61
N GLU A 264 4.82 19.80 -2.35
CA GLU A 264 6.16 19.73 -1.81
C GLU A 264 6.70 18.32 -2.09
N VAL A 265 7.87 18.26 -2.73
CA VAL A 265 8.43 17.01 -3.25
C VAL A 265 9.86 16.89 -2.78
N TYR A 266 10.14 15.76 -2.12
CA TYR A 266 11.50 15.29 -1.90
C TYR A 266 11.97 14.48 -3.12
N VAL A 267 13.07 14.87 -3.73
CA VAL A 267 13.66 14.14 -4.85
C VAL A 267 14.68 13.15 -4.32
N LEU A 268 14.43 11.86 -4.52
CA LEU A 268 15.33 10.81 -4.06
C LEU A 268 16.75 10.94 -4.63
N SER A 269 17.73 10.83 -3.73
CA SER A 269 19.15 10.76 -4.08
C SER A 269 19.50 9.45 -4.77
N LYS A 270 20.72 9.36 -5.31
CA LYS A 270 21.23 8.12 -5.93
C LYS A 270 21.30 6.97 -4.92
N GLU A 271 21.73 7.28 -3.71
CA GLU A 271 21.95 6.34 -2.62
C GLU A 271 20.63 5.71 -2.14
N GLU A 272 19.52 6.43 -2.31
CA GLU A 272 18.17 5.99 -1.98
C GLU A 272 17.44 5.31 -3.15
N GLY A 273 18.13 4.99 -4.24
CA GLY A 273 17.53 4.37 -5.43
C GLY A 273 16.85 5.37 -6.39
N GLY A 274 17.03 6.66 -6.15
CA GLY A 274 16.50 7.73 -6.98
C GLY A 274 17.33 8.03 -8.23
N ARG A 275 17.30 9.29 -8.66
CA ARG A 275 17.92 9.72 -9.92
C ARG A 275 19.42 9.94 -9.75
N HIS A 276 20.18 9.66 -10.81
CA HIS A 276 21.60 10.05 -10.89
C HIS A 276 21.82 11.48 -11.40
N THR A 277 20.84 12.03 -12.13
CA THR A 277 20.95 13.31 -12.83
C THR A 277 19.79 14.24 -12.49
N PRO A 278 20.03 15.56 -12.50
CA PRO A 278 18.98 16.53 -12.28
C PRO A 278 17.88 16.44 -13.33
N PHE A 279 16.75 17.07 -13.03
CA PHE A 279 15.69 17.31 -14.00
C PHE A 279 15.30 18.79 -14.03
N PHE A 280 14.61 19.17 -15.11
CA PHE A 280 14.26 20.53 -15.43
C PHE A 280 12.73 20.67 -15.54
N THR A 281 12.23 21.90 -15.66
CA THR A 281 10.85 22.16 -16.08
C THR A 281 10.54 21.39 -17.38
N ASN A 282 9.30 20.91 -17.49
CA ASN A 282 8.81 19.97 -18.50
C ASN A 282 9.26 18.51 -18.32
N TYR A 283 9.85 18.15 -17.18
CA TYR A 283 10.02 16.74 -16.84
C TYR A 283 8.65 16.04 -16.74
N ARG A 284 8.55 14.82 -17.29
CA ARG A 284 7.29 14.07 -17.43
C ARG A 284 7.31 12.72 -16.71
N PRO A 285 7.35 12.68 -15.37
CA PRO A 285 7.27 11.43 -14.63
C PRO A 285 5.83 10.89 -14.57
N GLN A 286 5.72 9.65 -14.10
CA GLN A 286 4.44 9.10 -13.62
C GLN A 286 4.24 9.53 -12.16
N PHE A 287 3.02 9.95 -11.83
CA PHE A 287 2.56 10.25 -10.49
C PHE A 287 1.60 9.15 -10.05
N TYR A 288 1.75 8.73 -8.79
CA TYR A 288 0.91 7.69 -8.21
C TYR A 288 0.05 8.33 -7.10
N PHE A 289 -1.26 8.16 -7.21
CA PHE A 289 -2.22 8.61 -6.21
C PHE A 289 -3.13 7.44 -5.87
N ARG A 290 -3.08 6.91 -4.64
CA ARG A 290 -3.85 5.72 -4.26
C ARG A 290 -3.63 4.58 -5.26
N THR A 291 -4.64 4.24 -6.06
CA THR A 291 -4.59 3.20 -7.10
C THR A 291 -4.33 3.74 -8.51
N THR A 292 -4.29 5.07 -8.68
CA THR A 292 -4.07 5.78 -9.93
C THR A 292 -2.58 5.90 -10.24
N ASP A 293 -2.21 5.62 -11.48
CA ASP A 293 -0.96 6.06 -12.10
C ASP A 293 -1.27 6.98 -13.29
N VAL A 294 -0.65 8.15 -13.32
CA VAL A 294 -0.92 9.16 -14.35
C VAL A 294 0.34 9.96 -14.69
N THR A 295 0.52 10.29 -15.96
CA THR A 295 1.65 11.13 -16.37
C THR A 295 1.36 12.59 -16.01
N GLY A 296 2.34 13.27 -15.45
CA GLY A 296 2.25 14.71 -15.19
C GLY A 296 3.44 15.47 -15.76
N VAL A 297 3.27 16.77 -15.94
CA VAL A 297 4.32 17.69 -16.37
C VAL A 297 4.71 18.56 -15.18
N VAL A 298 5.99 18.53 -14.83
CA VAL A 298 6.55 19.33 -13.74
C VAL A 298 6.90 20.72 -14.23
N SER A 299 6.49 21.73 -13.46
CA SER A 299 6.91 23.13 -13.61
C SER A 299 7.57 23.61 -12.32
N LEU A 300 8.85 23.99 -12.43
CA LEU A 300 9.65 24.48 -11.32
C LEU A 300 9.31 25.94 -10.99
N PRO A 301 9.53 26.41 -9.75
CA PRO A 301 9.36 27.81 -9.37
C PRO A 301 10.23 28.77 -10.19
N GLU A 302 9.82 30.03 -10.26
CA GLU A 302 10.64 31.08 -10.89
C GLU A 302 12.02 31.15 -10.21
N GLY A 303 13.08 31.22 -11.03
CA GLY A 303 14.46 31.26 -10.55
C GLY A 303 15.11 29.91 -10.30
N VAL A 304 14.36 28.80 -10.37
CA VAL A 304 14.92 27.44 -10.25
C VAL A 304 15.08 26.82 -11.65
N GLU A 305 16.32 26.67 -12.11
CA GLU A 305 16.60 26.07 -13.42
C GLU A 305 16.51 24.54 -13.41
N MET A 306 17.00 23.91 -12.35
CA MET A 306 17.07 22.46 -12.22
C MET A 306 16.89 22.02 -10.78
N VAL A 307 16.46 20.77 -10.59
CA VAL A 307 16.35 20.13 -9.27
C VAL A 307 17.35 18.99 -9.19
N MET A 308 18.14 18.96 -8.13
CA MET A 308 19.14 17.93 -7.88
C MET A 308 18.53 16.77 -7.08
N PRO A 309 19.00 15.52 -7.29
CA PRO A 309 18.71 14.42 -6.38
C PRO A 309 19.12 14.79 -4.94
N GLY A 310 18.23 14.59 -3.98
CA GLY A 310 18.36 14.98 -2.57
C GLY A 310 17.65 16.29 -2.19
N ASP A 311 17.13 17.07 -3.16
CA ASP A 311 16.48 18.35 -2.87
C ASP A 311 15.04 18.17 -2.36
N ASN A 312 14.64 19.06 -1.44
CA ASN A 312 13.24 19.33 -1.13
C ASN A 312 12.80 20.58 -1.90
N ILE A 313 11.74 20.47 -2.70
CA ILE A 313 11.27 21.60 -3.51
C ILE A 313 9.75 21.60 -3.65
N GLN A 314 9.17 22.79 -3.60
CA GLN A 314 7.79 23.00 -4.01
C GLN A 314 7.72 23.15 -5.52
N MET A 315 6.89 22.36 -6.20
CA MET A 315 6.70 22.44 -7.65
C MET A 315 5.21 22.42 -8.03
N SER A 316 4.89 22.91 -9.23
CA SER A 316 3.55 22.81 -9.80
C SER A 316 3.51 21.63 -10.77
N ILE A 317 2.46 20.82 -10.70
CA ILE A 317 2.28 19.65 -11.56
C ILE A 317 0.99 19.80 -12.36
N GLU A 318 1.07 19.50 -13.66
CA GLU A 318 -0.08 19.39 -14.56
C GLU A 318 -0.22 17.94 -15.08
N LEU A 319 -1.23 17.23 -14.61
CA LEU A 319 -1.58 15.87 -15.02
C LEU A 319 -2.21 15.85 -16.41
N ILE A 320 -1.91 14.84 -17.21
CA ILE A 320 -2.50 14.66 -18.54
C ILE A 320 -4.00 14.30 -18.50
N THR A 321 -4.50 13.93 -17.34
CA THR A 321 -5.87 13.46 -17.13
C THR A 321 -6.35 13.91 -15.73
N PRO A 322 -7.62 14.31 -15.57
CA PRO A 322 -8.15 14.71 -14.26
C PRO A 322 -8.22 13.54 -13.29
N ILE A 323 -7.69 13.70 -12.09
CA ILE A 323 -7.68 12.68 -11.03
C ILE A 323 -8.39 13.22 -9.79
N ALA A 324 -8.99 12.33 -9.00
CA ALA A 324 -9.55 12.69 -7.71
C ALA A 324 -8.43 13.08 -6.73
N LEU A 325 -8.32 14.37 -6.44
CA LEU A 325 -7.33 14.95 -5.52
C LEU A 325 -8.04 15.74 -4.43
N GLU A 326 -7.43 15.77 -3.26
CA GLU A 326 -7.87 16.55 -2.10
C GLU A 326 -6.64 17.11 -1.37
N GLU A 327 -6.86 18.10 -0.51
CA GLU A 327 -5.82 18.77 0.29
C GLU A 327 -5.19 17.86 1.35
#